data_AF-A0A8S4MP42-F1
#
_entry.id   AF-A0A8S4MP42-F1
#
_cell.length_a   1.000
_cell.length_b   1.000
_cell.length_c   1.000
_cell.angle_alpha   90.00
_cell.angle_beta   90.00
_cell.angle_gamma   90.00
#
_symmetry.space_group_name_H-M   'P 1'
#
loop_
_entity.id
_entity.type
_entity.pdbx_description
1 polymer ?
#
loop_
_entity_poly.entity_id
_entity_poly.type
_entity_poly.pdbx_seq_one_letter_code
_entity_poly.pdbx_strand_id
1 'polypeptide(L)' 'KLCEDQPDGTYLPHPYDCSGYVQCHQAGHDAEVNCAAGTLWSQEEQVCVHPNQVTCDKQR' A
#
# COMPACT_ATOMS: atom_id res chain seq x y z
N LYS A 1 2.96 7.40 -11.98
CA LYS A 1 3.61 7.30 -10.65
C LYS A 1 2.53 7.48 -9.60
N LEU A 2 2.44 6.59 -8.61
CA LEU A 2 1.38 6.68 -7.59
C LEU A 2 1.58 7.90 -6.65
N CYS A 3 2.82 8.32 -6.48
CA CYS A 3 3.25 9.35 -5.53
C CYS A 3 3.43 10.76 -6.13
N GLU A 4 3.03 10.99 -7.39
CA GLU A 4 3.25 12.27 -8.08
C GLU A 4 2.50 13.45 -7.44
N ASP A 5 1.31 13.17 -6.90
CA ASP A 5 0.44 14.16 -6.23
C ASP A 5 0.31 13.89 -4.72
N GLN A 6 1.23 13.14 -4.13
CA GLN A 6 1.15 12.74 -2.71
C GLN A 6 2.30 13.35 -1.90
N PRO A 7 2.04 13.72 -0.63
CA PRO A 7 3.10 14.22 0.24
C PRO A 7 4.09 13.10 0.61
N ASP A 8 5.32 13.49 0.90
CA ASP A 8 6.36 12.57 1.38
C ASP A 8 5.91 11.87 2.67
N GLY A 9 6.15 10.56 2.75
CA GLY A 9 5.70 9.72 3.87
C GLY A 9 4.28 9.19 3.74
N THR A 10 3.60 9.43 2.62
CA THR A 10 2.30 8.82 2.33
C THR A 10 2.46 7.33 2.03
N TYR A 11 1.60 6.51 2.63
CA TYR A 11 1.45 5.10 2.25
C TYR A 11 0.21 4.94 1.39
N LEU A 12 0.35 4.26 0.27
CA LEU A 12 -0.72 3.98 -0.68
C LEU A 12 -0.86 2.47 -0.87
N PRO A 13 -2.07 1.95 -1.12
CA PRO A 13 -2.23 0.55 -1.43
C PRO A 13 -1.61 0.26 -2.80
N HIS A 14 -0.99 -0.91 -2.95
CA HIS A 14 -0.44 -1.30 -4.23
C HIS A 14 -1.60 -1.64 -5.22
N PRO A 15 -1.60 -1.08 -6.44
CA PRO A 15 -2.78 -1.07 -7.32
C PRO A 15 -3.15 -2.46 -7.88
N TYR A 16 -2.21 -3.39 -7.92
CA TYR A 16 -2.40 -4.74 -8.49
C TYR A 16 -2.22 -5.87 -7.48
N ASP A 17 -1.71 -5.56 -6.29
CA ASP A 17 -1.29 -6.56 -5.31
C ASP A 17 -1.65 -6.09 -3.90
N CYS A 18 -2.58 -6.78 -3.27
CA CYS A 18 -2.99 -6.49 -1.90
C CYS A 18 -1.93 -6.85 -0.87
N SER A 19 -0.95 -7.68 -1.24
CA SER A 19 0.12 -8.16 -0.37
C SER A 19 1.28 -7.18 -0.26
N GLY A 20 1.09 -5.94 -0.72
CA GLY A 20 2.06 -4.87 -0.58
C GLY A 20 1.43 -3.49 -0.63
N TYR A 21 2.27 -2.49 -0.44
CA TYR A 21 1.92 -1.08 -0.44
C TYR A 21 3.05 -0.27 -1.05
N VAL A 22 2.75 0.97 -1.41
CA VAL A 22 3.72 1.92 -1.94
C VAL A 22 3.96 2.99 -0.89
N GLN A 23 5.22 3.19 -0.54
CA GLN A 23 5.67 4.28 0.31
C GLN A 23 6.18 5.41 -0.58
N CYS A 24 5.57 6.59 -0.44
CA CYS A 24 5.97 7.78 -1.18
C CYS A 24 7.16 8.47 -0.49
N HIS A 25 8.24 8.64 -1.24
CA HIS A 25 9.45 9.34 -0.81
C HIS A 25 9.70 10.61 -1.64
N GLN A 26 10.66 11.41 -1.16
CA GLN A 26 11.07 12.68 -1.74
C GLN A 26 11.18 12.62 -3.27
N ALA A 27 10.60 13.65 -3.90
CA ALA A 27 10.49 13.80 -5.36
C ALA A 27 9.54 12.81 -6.06
N GLY A 28 8.52 12.32 -5.35
CA GLY A 28 7.45 11.49 -5.93
C GLY A 28 7.94 10.09 -6.32
N HIS A 29 8.91 9.56 -5.57
CA HIS A 29 9.42 8.20 -5.77
C HIS A 29 8.51 7.19 -5.09
N ASP A 30 8.11 6.17 -5.84
CA ASP A 30 7.35 5.02 -5.36
C ASP A 30 8.30 3.93 -4.85
N ALA A 31 8.26 3.65 -3.55
CA ALA A 31 8.92 2.48 -2.98
C ALA A 31 7.89 1.39 -2.70
N GLU A 32 7.91 0.33 -3.49
CA GLU A 32 7.07 -0.85 -3.28
C GLU A 32 7.60 -1.66 -2.08
N VAL A 33 6.72 -1.91 -1.11
CA VAL A 33 6.99 -2.68 0.09
C VAL A 33 6.00 -3.83 0.17
N ASN A 34 6.51 -5.05 0.23
CA ASN A 34 5.69 -6.24 0.39
C ASN A 34 5.46 -6.53 1.88
N CYS A 35 4.22 -6.87 2.20
CA CYS A 35 3.83 -7.40 3.49
C CYS A 35 4.41 -8.80 3.71
N ALA A 36 4.43 -9.22 4.98
CA ALA A 36 4.84 -10.57 5.34
C ALA A 36 3.91 -11.62 4.69
N ALA A 37 4.42 -12.84 4.49
CA ALA A 37 3.64 -13.90 3.88
C ALA A 37 2.34 -14.18 4.67
N GLY A 38 1.20 -14.08 3.98
CA GLY A 38 -0.12 -14.27 4.58
C GLY A 38 -0.74 -13.03 5.23
N THR A 39 -0.12 -11.85 5.10
CA THR A 39 -0.72 -10.56 5.45
C THR A 39 -0.94 -9.69 4.22
N LEU A 40 -1.89 -8.77 4.33
CA LEU A 40 -2.30 -7.85 3.28
C LEU A 40 -2.28 -6.42 3.84
N TRP A 41 -2.00 -5.45 2.98
CA TRP A 41 -1.96 -4.04 3.37
C TRP A 41 -3.35 -3.49 3.66
N SER A 42 -3.56 -2.95 4.87
CA SER A 42 -4.75 -2.16 5.20
C SER A 42 -4.44 -0.67 5.05
N GLN A 43 -5.12 0.01 4.12
CA GLN A 43 -4.97 1.45 3.94
C GLN A 43 -5.57 2.25 5.11
N GLU A 44 -6.58 1.71 5.78
CA GLU A 44 -7.24 2.36 6.91
C GLU A 44 -6.32 2.41 8.15
N GLU A 45 -5.64 1.30 8.42
CA GLU A 45 -4.75 1.15 9.59
C GLU A 45 -3.29 1.48 9.25
N GLN A 46 -2.99 1.68 7.96
CA GLN A 46 -1.63 1.85 7.42
C GLN A 46 -0.65 0.77 7.89
N VAL A 47 -1.12 -0.48 7.93
CA VAL A 47 -0.33 -1.63 8.41
C VAL A 47 -0.72 -2.92 7.67
N CYS A 48 0.22 -3.85 7.60
CA CYS A 48 -0.04 -5.20 7.11
C CYS A 48 -0.83 -6.00 8.15
N VAL A 49 -2.07 -6.35 7.82
CA VAL A 49 -2.99 -7.11 8.68
C VAL A 49 -3.33 -8.46 8.05
N HIS A 50 -4.01 -9.33 8.79
CA HIS A 50 -4.50 -10.57 8.21
C HIS A 50 -5.61 -10.30 7.18
N PRO A 51 -5.73 -11.14 6.13
CA PRO A 51 -6.69 -10.96 5.03
C PRO A 51 -8.17 -10.97 5.47
N ASN A 52 -8.48 -11.47 6.67
CA ASN A 52 -9.81 -11.41 7.26
C ASN A 52 -10.15 -10.04 7.87
N GLN A 53 -9.17 -9.15 8.02
CA GLN A 53 -9.30 -7.82 8.63
C GLN A 53 -9.15 -6.68 7.61
N VAL A 54 -8.97 -6.99 6.32
CA VAL A 54 -8.80 -5.99 5.27
C VAL A 54 -9.72 -6.30 4.11
N THR A 55 -10.42 -5.28 3.66
CA THR A 55 -11.14 -5.29 2.40
C THR A 55 -10.15 -4.88 1.32
N CYS A 56 -9.50 -5.87 0.70
CA CYS A 56 -8.77 -5.54 -0.51
C CYS A 56 -9.77 -5.34 -1.64
N ASP A 57 -10.15 -4.08 -1.84
CA ASP A 57 -10.85 -3.64 -3.03
C ASP A 57 -9.90 -3.80 -4.23
N LYS A 58 -9.86 -5.01 -4.78
CA LYS A 58 -9.47 -5.20 -6.18
C LYS A 58 -10.39 -4.30 -6.97
N GLN A 59 -9.93 -3.11 -7.31
CA GLN A 59 -10.68 -2.14 -8.12
C GLN A 59 -11.10 -2.88 -9.40
N ARG A 60 -12.39 -3.27 -9.45
CA ARG A 60 -13.01 -3.96 -10.59
C ARG A 60 -13.16 -3.02 -11.76
#